data_AF-A0A2P1UJS5-F1
#
_entry.id   AF-A0A2P1UJS5-F1
#
_cell.length_a   1.000
_cell.length_b   1.000
_cell.length_c   1.000
_cell.angle_alpha   90.00
_cell.angle_beta   90.00
_cell.angle_gamma   90.00
#
_symmetry.space_group_name_H-M   'P 1'
#
loop_
_entity.id
_entity.type
_entity.pdbx_description
1 polymer ?
#
loop_
_entity_poly.entity_id
_entity_poly.type
_entity_poly.pdbx_seq_one_letter_code
_entity_poly.pdbx_strand_id
1 'polypeptide(L)' 'MNHQPDFCQMSRPELRKYVLSHREDDEALRIYMDRMRTEPGVTRFTLTPSPEDMKKLEEFLRAKIDK' A
#
# COMPACT_ATOMS: atom_id res chain seq x y z
N MET A 1 30.80 1.62 1.16
CA MET A 1 29.89 2.23 0.17
C MET A 1 28.49 1.76 0.53
N ASN A 2 27.65 2.60 1.14
CA ASN A 2 26.24 2.26 1.34
C ASN A 2 25.51 2.53 0.02
N HIS A 3 25.21 1.49 -0.73
CA HIS A 3 24.35 1.58 -1.91
C HIS A 3 22.91 1.61 -1.41
N GLN A 4 22.42 2.79 -1.02
CA GLN A 4 20.97 2.96 -0.86
C GLN A 4 20.32 2.75 -2.22
N PRO A 5 19.32 1.86 -2.35
CA PRO A 5 18.63 1.65 -3.61
C PRO A 5 17.84 2.90 -4.02
N ASP A 6 17.82 3.22 -5.32
CA ASP A 6 16.95 4.26 -5.86
C ASP A 6 15.48 3.82 -5.86
N PHE A 7 14.78 4.04 -4.75
CA PHE A 7 13.37 3.66 -4.57
C PHE A 7 12.41 4.33 -5.58
N CYS A 8 12.80 5.48 -6.14
CA CYS A 8 12.06 6.15 -7.22
C CYS A 8 12.06 5.33 -8.52
N GLN A 9 13.16 4.64 -8.83
CA GLN A 9 13.32 3.84 -10.05
C GLN A 9 12.68 2.46 -9.93
N MET A 10 12.50 1.95 -8.70
CA MET A 10 11.85 0.66 -8.47
C MET A 10 10.37 0.67 -8.87
N SER A 11 9.85 -0.44 -9.37
CA SER A 11 8.41 -0.62 -9.52
C SER A 11 7.74 -0.80 -8.15
N ARG A 12 6.45 -0.46 -8.00
CA ARG A 12 5.68 -0.70 -6.76
C ARG A 12 5.84 -2.12 -6.17
N PRO A 13 5.78 -3.22 -6.96
CA PRO A 13 6.01 -4.57 -6.42
C PRO A 13 7.44 -4.81 -5.90
N GLU A 14 8.45 -4.20 -6.52
CA GLU A 14 9.86 -4.32 -6.09
C GLU A 14 10.09 -3.55 -4.78
N LEU A 15 9.58 -2.31 -4.72
CA LEU A 15 9.62 -1.50 -3.52
C LEU A 15 8.88 -2.17 -2.35
N ARG A 16 7.72 -2.80 -2.62
CA ARG A 16 7.01 -3.62 -1.64
C ARG A 16 7.88 -4.75 -1.09
N LYS A 17 8.56 -5.50 -1.97
CA LYS A 17 9.42 -6.62 -1.57
C LYS A 17 10.59 -6.13 -0.71
N TYR A 18 11.18 -4.99 -1.06
CA TYR A 18 12.24 -4.38 -0.29
C TYR A 18 11.77 -3.97 1.12
N VAL A 19 10.68 -3.20 1.22
CA VAL A 19 10.11 -2.74 2.51
C VAL A 19 9.72 -3.90 3.41
N LEU A 20 9.18 -4.99 2.84
CA LEU A 20 8.85 -6.19 3.63
C LEU A 20 10.09 -6.89 4.21
N SER A 21 11.24 -6.79 3.53
CA SER A 21 12.51 -7.37 3.95
C SER A 21 13.30 -6.43 4.87
N HIS A 22 13.09 -5.12 4.76
CA HIS A 22 13.78 -4.06 5.50
C HIS A 22 12.75 -3.18 6.22
N ARG A 23 12.07 -3.76 7.21
CA ARG A 23 10.96 -3.09 7.92
C ARG A 23 11.40 -1.89 8.77
N GLU A 24 12.69 -1.82 9.09
CA GLU A 24 13.32 -0.73 9.85
C GLU A 24 13.74 0.45 8.95
N ASP A 25 13.66 0.30 7.63
CA ASP A 25 13.99 1.34 6.66
C ASP A 25 12.78 2.28 6.48
N ASP A 26 12.68 3.27 7.37
CA ASP A 26 11.60 4.28 7.38
C ASP A 26 11.52 5.06 6.06
N GLU A 27 12.66 5.26 5.37
CA GLU A 27 12.70 5.97 4.10
C GLU A 27 12.02 5.15 3.00
N ALA A 28 12.37 3.87 2.88
CA ALA A 28 11.73 2.96 1.94
C ALA A 28 10.21 2.84 2.23
N LEU A 29 9.83 2.75 3.50
CA LEU A 29 8.42 2.70 3.92
C LEU A 29 7.67 3.99 3.53
N ARG A 30 8.25 5.16 3.79
CA ARG A 30 7.66 6.45 3.44
C ARG A 30 7.46 6.59 1.93
N ILE A 31 8.45 6.22 1.13
CA ILE A 31 8.36 6.27 -0.34
C ILE A 31 7.30 5.30 -0.83
N TYR A 32 7.22 4.10 -0.25
CA TYR A 32 6.18 3.13 -0.60
C TYR A 32 4.76 3.65 -0.30
N MET A 33 4.56 4.26 0.87
CA MET A 33 3.28 4.87 1.23
C MET A 33 2.91 6.06 0.33
N ASP A 34 3.87 6.91 -0.02
CA ASP A 34 3.65 8.02 -0.96
C ASP A 34 3.25 7.49 -2.35
N ARG A 35 3.92 6.44 -2.83
CA ARG A 35 3.58 5.79 -4.10
C ARG A 35 2.17 5.21 -4.09
N MET A 36 1.76 4.58 -2.98
CA MET A 36 0.38 4.14 -2.81
C MET A 36 -0.62 5.30 -2.83
N ARG A 37 -0.19 6.51 -2.45
CA ARG A 37 -1.04 7.69 -2.47
C ARG A 37 -1.12 8.36 -3.84
N THR A 38 -0.08 8.25 -4.67
CA THR A 38 0.02 8.93 -5.96
C THR A 38 -0.36 8.03 -7.13
N GLU A 39 -0.18 6.71 -7.02
CA GLU A 39 -0.46 5.79 -8.12
C GLU A 39 -1.96 5.58 -8.40
N PRO A 40 -2.38 5.64 -9.68
CA PRO A 40 -3.73 5.28 -10.07
C PRO A 40 -3.99 3.77 -9.86
N GLY A 41 -5.21 3.41 -9.45
CA GLY A 41 -5.60 2.02 -9.19
C GLY A 41 -5.43 1.54 -7.74
N VAL A 42 -4.95 2.40 -6.83
CA VAL A 42 -4.99 2.12 -5.39
C VAL A 42 -6.34 2.55 -4.82
N THR A 43 -7.24 1.59 -4.60
CA THR A 43 -8.52 1.83 -3.92
C THR A 43 -8.24 2.14 -2.46
N ARG A 44 -8.56 3.37 -2.05
CA ARG A 44 -8.45 3.83 -0.67
C ARG A 44 -9.84 3.96 -0.09
N PHE A 45 -10.05 3.33 1.06
CA PHE A 45 -11.26 3.51 1.84
C PHE A 45 -10.93 4.33 3.09
N THR A 46 -11.57 5.49 3.22
CA THR A 46 -11.61 6.24 4.47
C THR A 46 -12.81 5.75 5.26
N LEU A 47 -12.70 4.56 5.85
CA LEU A 47 -13.76 4.01 6.67
C LEU A 47 -13.71 4.64 8.06
N THR A 48 -14.86 5.03 8.57
CA THR A 48 -15.04 5.31 10.00
C THR A 48 -15.56 4.05 10.68
N PRO A 49 -15.50 3.92 12.03
CA PRO A 49 -16.16 2.81 12.74
C PRO A 49 -17.69 2.97 12.77
N SER A 50 -18.28 3.55 11.72
CA SER A 50 -19.72 3.59 11.51
C SER A 50 -20.21 2.24 10.99
N PRO A 51 -21.38 1.77 11.43
CA PRO A 51 -21.98 0.53 10.92
C PRO A 51 -22.19 0.55 9.39
N GLU A 52 -22.40 1.72 8.79
CA GLU A 52 -22.55 1.86 7.33
C GLU A 52 -21.25 1.64 6.58
N ASP A 53 -20.13 2.14 7.12
CA ASP A 53 -18.80 1.95 6.54
C ASP A 53 -18.33 0.49 6.68
N MET A 54 -18.65 -0.15 7.81
CA MET A 54 -18.38 -1.57 8.01
C MET A 54 -19.15 -2.44 7.00
N LYS A 55 -20.41 -2.09 6.70
CA LYS A 55 -21.20 -2.80 5.68
C LYS A 55 -20.59 -2.64 4.28
N LYS A 56 -20.19 -1.43 3.90
CA LYS A 56 -19.51 -1.17 2.61
C LYS A 56 -18.20 -1.96 2.48
N LEU A 57 -17.44 -2.06 3.58
CA LEU A 57 -16.21 -2.87 3.62
C LEU A 57 -16.52 -4.35 3.38
N GLU A 58 -17.53 -4.89 4.05
CA GLU A 58 -17.93 -6.29 3.89
C GLU A 58 -18.36 -6.59 2.46
N GLU A 59 -19.19 -5.74 1.84
CA GLU A 59 -19.61 -5.91 0.44
C GLU A 59 -18.43 -5.87 -0.53
N PHE A 60 -17.47 -4.95 -0.31
CA PHE A 60 -16.26 -4.87 -1.12
C PHE A 60 -15.39 -6.13 -0.98
N LEU A 61 -15.19 -6.63 0.24
CA LEU A 61 -14.41 -7.84 0.50
C LEU A 61 -15.07 -9.05 -0.17
N ARG A 62 -16.39 -9.20 -0.06
CA ARG A 62 -17.14 -10.27 -0.74
C ARG A 62 -16.96 -10.21 -2.26
N ALA A 63 -17.11 -9.03 -2.86
CA ALA A 63 -16.94 -8.84 -4.31
C ALA A 63 -15.51 -9.13 -4.81
N LYS A 64 -14.50 -9.04 -3.94
CA LYS A 64 -13.10 -9.33 -4.25
C LYS A 64 -12.69 -10.79 -4.03
N ILE A 65 -13.45 -11.54 -3.22
CA ILE A 65 -13.23 -12.96 -2.94
C ILE A 65 -13.94 -13.85 -3.98
N ASP A 66 -15.07 -13.38 -4.54
CA ASP A 66 -15.86 -14.10 -5.55
C ASP A 66 -15.25 -14.07 -6.97
N LYS A 67 -14.09 -13.43 -7.15
CA LYS A 67 -13.48 -13.17 -8.47
C LYS A 67 -12.06 -13.73 -8.54
#